data_AF-A0A9D4DEN6-F1
#
_entry.id   AF-A0A9D4DEN6-F1
#
_cell.length_a   1.000
_cell.length_b   1.000
_cell.length_c   1.000
_cell.angle_alpha   90.00
_cell.angle_beta   90.00
_cell.angle_gamma   90.00
#
_symmetry.space_group_name_H-M   'P 1'
#
loop_
_entity.id
_entity.type
_entity.pdbx_description
1 polymer ?
#
loop_
_entity_poly.entity_id
_entity_poly.type
_entity_poly.pdbx_seq_one_letter_code
_entity_poly.pdbx_strand_id
1 'polypeptide(L)' 'MIDERTDITVKKHLSTCIRYVKNWVTITQFLGNVELSDGKAHSIVACLVEYLNKQHLDTSRIVALATDGASVMMG' A
#
# COMPACT_ATOMS: atom_id res chain seq x y z
N MET A 1 5.65 -1.06 -2.43
CA MET A 1 5.00 -1.22 -3.74
C MET A 1 3.53 -1.44 -3.49
N ILE A 2 2.68 -0.70 -4.18
CA ILE A 2 1.24 -0.72 -3.98
C ILE A 2 0.56 -0.86 -5.35
N ASP A 3 -0.41 -1.76 -5.44
CA ASP A 3 -1.15 -2.10 -6.67
C ASP A 3 -2.66 -2.03 -6.38
N GLU A 4 -3.40 -1.21 -7.13
CA GLU A 4 -4.86 -1.12 -7.04
C GLU A 4 -5.49 -2.15 -7.99
N ARG A 5 -6.41 -2.98 -7.47
CA ARG A 5 -7.18 -3.93 -8.28
C ARG A 5 -8.67 -3.73 -8.09
N THR A 6 -9.43 -3.78 -9.18
CA THR A 6 -10.89 -3.79 -9.14
C THR A 6 -11.37 -5.22 -9.41
N ASP A 7 -12.13 -5.79 -8.48
CA ASP A 7 -12.78 -7.09 -8.66
C ASP A 7 -14.04 -6.96 -9.57
N ILE A 8 -14.48 -8.06 -10.17
CA ILE A 8 -15.72 -8.19 -10.97
C ILE A 8 -16.96 -7.66 -10.21
N THR A 9 -16.91 -7.62 -8.88
CA THR A 9 -17.98 -7.13 -8.00
C THR A 9 -17.92 -5.63 -7.67
N VAL A 10 -17.12 -4.82 -8.41
CA VAL A 10 -16.95 -3.36 -8.21
C VAL A 10 -16.17 -3.01 -6.92
N LYS A 11 -15.64 -4.00 -6.20
CA LYS A 11 -14.80 -3.79 -5.02
C LYS A 11 -13.37 -3.48 -5.40
N LYS A 12 -12.82 -2.42 -4.81
CA LYS A 12 -11.41 -2.02 -5.00
C LYS A 12 -10.57 -2.62 -3.88
N HIS A 13 -9.43 -3.18 -4.24
CA HIS A 13 -8.46 -3.76 -3.32
C HIS A 13 -7.09 -3.12 -3.51
N LEU A 14 -6.40 -2.90 -2.41
CA LEU A 14 -5.04 -2.38 -2.35
C LEU A 14 -4.09 -3.50 -1.94
N SER A 15 -3.31 -4.02 -2.89
CA SER A 15 -2.25 -4.98 -2.60
C SER A 15 -1.01 -4.23 -2.15
N THR A 16 -0.48 -4.59 -0.98
CA THR A 16 0.66 -3.89 -0.36
C THR A 16 1.87 -4.82 -0.18
N CYS A 17 3.02 -4.36 -0.66
CA CYS A 17 4.32 -5.00 -0.45
C CYS A 17 5.31 -3.99 0.14
N ILE A 18 6.10 -4.43 1.12
CA ILE A 18 7.22 -3.64 1.63
C ILE A 18 8.56 -4.20 1.13
N ARG A 19 9.52 -3.30 0.97
CA ARG A 19 10.91 -3.64 0.71
C ARG A 19 11.78 -2.94 1.75
N TYR A 20 12.62 -3.69 2.44
CA TYR A 20 13.51 -3.18 3.47
C TYR A 20 14.84 -3.93 3.48
N VAL A 21 15.85 -3.35 4.11
CA VAL A 21 17.16 -3.98 4.29
C VAL A 21 17.28 -4.48 5.72
N LYS A 22 17.66 -5.75 5.89
CA LYS A 22 17.98 -6.35 7.19
C LYS A 22 19.27 -7.12 7.04
N ASN A 23 20.25 -6.83 7.89
CA ASN A 23 21.58 -7.47 7.85
C ASN A 23 22.23 -7.40 6.46
N TRP A 24 22.18 -6.23 5.81
CA TRP A 24 22.69 -6.01 4.44
C TRP A 24 22.01 -6.81 3.33
N VAL A 25 20.91 -7.52 3.64
CA VAL A 25 20.10 -8.24 2.67
C VAL A 25 18.83 -7.47 2.38
N THR A 26 18.50 -7.30 1.09
CA THR A 26 17.24 -6.72 0.66
C THR A 26 16.13 -7.76 0.75
N ILE A 27 15.07 -7.46 1.49
CA ILE A 27 13.91 -8.32 1.68
C ILE A 27 12.70 -7.64 1.05
N THR A 28 11.95 -8.37 0.24
CA THR A 28 10.62 -7.94 -0.24
C THR A 28 9.58 -8.86 0.37
N GLN A 29 8.58 -8.28 1.03
CA GLN A 29 7.53 -9.02 1.72
C GLN A 29 6.16 -8.49 1.31
N PHE A 30 5.27 -9.41 0.92
CA PHE A 30 3.86 -9.12 0.76
C PHE A 30 3.23 -8.96 2.14
N LEU A 31 2.55 -7.84 2.38
CA LEU A 31 1.85 -7.58 3.64
C LEU A 31 0.41 -8.07 3.56
N GLY A 32 -0.31 -7.74 2.48
CA GLY A 32 -1.70 -8.15 2.33
C GLY A 32 -2.49 -7.31 1.33
N ASN A 33 -3.77 -7.69 1.19
CA ASN A 33 -4.77 -6.97 0.42
C ASN A 33 -5.72 -6.25 1.38
N VAL A 34 -5.95 -4.97 1.15
CA VAL A 34 -6.90 -4.17 1.93
C VAL A 34 -8.05 -3.73 1.04
N GLU A 35 -9.29 -3.87 1.49
CA GLU A 35 -10.46 -3.38 0.74
C GLU A 35 -10.54 -1.85 0.84
N LEU A 36 -10.81 -1.19 -0.29
CA LEU A 36 -10.95 0.25 -0.41
C LEU A 36 -12.43 0.60 -0.59
N SER A 37 -12.86 1.66 0.09
CA SER A 37 -14.26 2.12 0.09
C SER A 37 -14.64 2.88 -1.18
N ASP A 38 -13.81 3.81 -1.66
CA ASP A 38 -14.18 4.69 -2.79
C ASP A 38 -13.06 5.00 -3.80
N GLY A 39 -11.89 4.35 -3.68
CA GLY A 39 -10.79 4.44 -4.64
C GLY A 39 -10.23 5.85 -4.86
N LYS A 40 -10.48 6.79 -3.95
CA LYS A 40 -9.91 8.15 -3.99
C LYS A 40 -8.54 8.19 -3.32
N ALA A 41 -7.67 9.07 -3.80
CA ALA A 41 -6.31 9.24 -3.27
C ALA A 41 -6.27 9.39 -1.74
N HIS A 42 -7.11 10.27 -1.16
CA HIS A 42 -7.14 10.48 0.29
C HIS A 42 -7.56 9.21 1.06
N SER A 43 -8.57 8.50 0.59
CA SER A 43 -9.05 7.25 1.20
C SER A 43 -8.01 6.13 1.09
N ILE A 44 -7.28 6.07 -0.02
CA ILE A 44 -6.18 5.11 -0.23
C ILE A 44 -5.05 5.38 0.76
N VAL A 45 -4.64 6.65 0.92
CA VAL A 45 -3.59 7.02 1.89
C VAL A 45 -4.03 6.72 3.31
N ALA A 46 -5.25 7.10 3.70
CA ALA A 46 -5.76 6.84 5.04
C ALA A 46 -5.81 5.33 5.34
N CYS A 47 -6.33 4.53 4.40
CA CYS A 47 -6.40 3.08 4.50
C CYS A 47 -5.00 2.45 4.62
N LEU A 48 -4.04 2.90 3.83
CA LEU A 48 -2.65 2.44 3.90
C LEU A 48 -2.00 2.76 5.25
N VAL A 49 -2.14 3.99 5.74
CA VAL A 49 -1.57 4.40 7.04
C VAL A 49 -2.18 3.59 8.17
N GLU A 50 -3.50 3.41 8.18
CA GLU A 50 -4.19 2.58 9.17
C GLU A 50 -3.69 1.13 9.11
N TYR A 51 -3.55 0.57 7.92
CA TYR A 51 -3.07 -0.79 7.73
C TYR A 51 -1.63 -0.98 8.22
N LEU A 52 -0.72 -0.06 7.89
CA LEU A 52 0.67 -0.10 8.36
C LEU A 52 0.77 0.05 9.89
N ASN A 53 -0.03 0.94 10.48
CA ASN A 53 -0.12 1.08 11.93
C ASN A 53 -0.59 -0.22 12.61
N LYS A 54 -1.58 -0.92 12.03
CA LYS A 54 -2.03 -2.24 12.52
C LYS A 54 -0.93 -3.30 12.45
N GLN A 55 0.01 -3.19 11.51
CA GLN A 55 1.19 -4.05 11.41
C GLN A 55 2.36 -3.59 12.31
N HIS A 56 2.14 -2.58 13.17
CA HIS A 56 3.17 -1.96 14.01
C HIS A 56 4.35 -1.38 13.22
N LEU A 57 4.11 -0.95 11.98
CA LEU A 57 5.10 -0.31 11.12
C LEU A 57 5.05 1.21 11.29
N ASP A 58 6.19 1.79 11.65
CA ASP A 58 6.37 3.24 11.78
C ASP A 58 6.44 3.90 10.39
N THR A 59 5.39 4.65 10.04
CA THR A 59 5.27 5.32 8.75
C THR A 59 6.31 6.43 8.54
N SER A 60 6.90 6.98 9.60
CA SER A 60 7.98 7.98 9.49
C SER A 60 9.27 7.42 8.90
N ARG A 61 9.42 6.09 8.88
CA ARG A 61 10.58 5.38 8.33
C ARG A 61 10.42 4.98 6.87
N ILE A 62 9.30 5.34 6.23
CA ILE A 62 9.06 5.06 4.82
C ILE A 62 9.82 6.09 3.99
N VAL A 63 10.78 5.61 3.20
CA VAL A 63 11.67 6.47 2.39
C VAL A 63 11.24 6.58 0.92
N ALA A 64 10.38 5.66 0.46
CA ALA A 64 9.95 5.62 -0.93
C ALA A 64 8.59 4.92 -1.06
N LEU A 65 7.82 5.40 -2.04
CA LEU A 65 6.58 4.78 -2.49
C LEU A 65 6.75 4.36 -3.95
N ALA A 66 6.28 3.16 -4.29
CA ALA A 66 6.22 2.66 -5.66
C ALA A 66 4.78 2.27 -5.97
N THR A 67 4.20 2.89 -6.99
CA THR A 67 2.82 2.68 -7.45
C THR A 67 2.83 2.31 -8.94
N ASP A 68 1.70 1.86 -9.47
CA ASP A 68 1.48 1.57 -10.88
C ASP A 68 1.37 2.83 -11.77
N GLY A 69 1.50 4.02 -11.20
CA GLY A 69 1.39 5.29 -11.91
C GLY A 69 -0.05 5.71 -12.23
N ALA A 70 -1.06 5.05 -11.65
CA ALA A 70 -2.45 5.50 -11.79
C ALA A 70 -2.63 6.91 -11.21
N SER A 71 -3.47 7.74 -11.85
CA SER A 71 -3.65 9.15 -11.46
C SER A 71 -4.11 9.33 -10.02
N VAL A 72 -4.85 8.37 -9.46
CA VAL A 72 -5.31 8.38 -8.06
C VAL A 72 -4.23 7.96 -7.05
N MET A 73 -3.14 7.35 -7.54
CA MET A 73 -2.00 6.89 -6.75
C MET A 73 -0.82 7.88 -6.77
N MET A 74 -0.84 8.84 -7.69
CA MET A 74 0.20 9.86 -7.89
C MET A 74 -0.27 11.30 -7.56
N GLY A 75 -1.59 11.52 -7.44
CA GLY A 75 -2.23 12.82 -7.24
C GLY A 75 -2.56 13.16 -5.79
#